data_AF-A0A7S2Z7X1-F1
#
_entry.id   AF-A0A7S2Z7X1-F1
#
_cell.length_a   1.000
_cell.length_b   1.000
_cell.length_c   1.000
_cell.angle_alpha   90.00
_cell.angle_beta   90.00
_cell.angle_gamma   90.00
#
_symmetry.space_group_name_H-M   'P 1'
#
loop_
_entity.id
_entity.type
_entity.pdbx_description
1 polymer ?
#
loop_
_entity_poly.entity_id
_entity_poly.type
_entity_poly.pdbx_seq_one_letter_code
_entity_poly.pdbx_strand_id
1 'polypeptide(L)'
;SYLPIQRLAAASGLAVLSQECHMCLHAVYGPWFSLRGVLIFKEVKMKGPSISPGLTQDVISEEGKRQLKAQCDKAVRSLGQEATQEWIELRRMASRLAGIDKRCWYSDEQISYHYGLNREALVADIKGA
;
A
#
# COMPACT_ATOMS: atom_id res chain seq x y z
N SER A 1 -22.16 -7.77 -1.07
CA SER A 1 -21.54 -6.82 -2.00
C SER A 1 -20.06 -6.71 -1.67
N TYR A 2 -19.19 -6.50 -2.66
CA TYR A 2 -17.77 -6.25 -2.45
C TYR A 2 -17.56 -4.75 -2.23
N LEU A 3 -16.82 -4.38 -1.18
CA LEU A 3 -16.47 -2.99 -0.91
C LEU A 3 -15.08 -2.71 -1.51
N PRO A 4 -14.97 -1.91 -2.59
CA PRO A 4 -13.68 -1.66 -3.24
C PRO A 4 -12.84 -0.66 -2.44
N ILE A 5 -12.26 -1.13 -1.33
CA ILE A 5 -11.66 -0.27 -0.30
C ILE A 5 -10.52 0.62 -0.84
N GLN A 6 -9.77 0.15 -1.84
CA GLN A 6 -8.73 0.94 -2.51
C GLN A 6 -9.30 2.12 -3.30
N ARG A 7 -10.44 1.93 -3.97
CA ARG A 7 -11.14 3.00 -4.70
C ARG A 7 -11.75 4.01 -3.73
N LEU A 8 -12.25 3.54 -2.59
CA LEU A 8 -12.74 4.41 -1.53
C LEU A 8 -11.62 5.24 -0.91
N ALA A 9 -10.45 4.64 -0.66
CA ALA A 9 -9.28 5.37 -0.19
C ALA A 9 -8.83 6.45 -1.19
N ALA A 10 -8.90 6.17 -2.49
CA ALA A 10 -8.63 7.17 -3.53
C ALA A 10 -9.70 8.27 -3.57
N ALA A 11 -10.98 7.90 -3.50
CA ALA A 11 -12.07 8.87 -3.50
C ALA A 11 -12.09 9.76 -2.25
N SER A 12 -11.60 9.24 -1.11
CA SER A 12 -11.40 10.00 0.12
C SER A 12 -10.08 10.77 0.14
N GLY A 13 -9.26 10.66 -0.92
CA GLY A 13 -7.91 11.24 -1.05
C GLY A 13 -6.97 10.87 0.08
N LEU A 14 -7.18 9.70 0.68
CA LEU A 14 -6.23 9.09 1.61
C LEU A 14 -4.95 8.69 0.86
N ALA A 15 -5.08 8.21 -0.38
CA ALA A 15 -3.95 7.74 -1.18
C ALA A 15 -4.30 7.73 -2.67
N VAL A 16 -3.30 7.85 -3.55
CA VAL A 16 -3.49 7.64 -5.01
C VAL A 16 -3.56 6.14 -5.29
N LEU A 17 -4.54 5.69 -6.07
CA LEU A 17 -4.56 4.33 -6.59
C LEU A 17 -3.76 4.27 -7.90
N SER A 18 -2.52 3.77 -7.84
CA SER A 18 -1.69 3.55 -9.03
C SER A 18 -2.30 2.43 -9.89
N GLN A 19 -2.45 2.71 -11.18
CA GLN A 19 -2.98 1.73 -12.14
C GLN A 19 -1.90 0.73 -12.59
N GLU A 20 -0.63 1.10 -12.44
CA GLU A 20 0.53 0.34 -12.90
C GLU A 20 0.85 -0.82 -11.96
N CYS A 21 0.70 -0.60 -10.66
CA CYS A 21 1.01 -1.60 -9.62
C CYS A 21 -0.20 -2.00 -8.78
N HIS A 22 -1.39 -1.46 -9.07
CA HIS A 22 -2.64 -1.72 -8.35
C HIS A 22 -2.57 -1.51 -6.82
N MET A 23 -1.67 -0.64 -6.36
CA MET A 23 -1.50 -0.27 -4.95
C MET A 23 -1.97 1.16 -4.68
N CYS A 24 -2.41 1.39 -3.45
CA CYS A 24 -2.60 2.74 -2.94
C CYS A 24 -1.26 3.30 -2.46
N LEU A 25 -0.94 4.55 -2.85
CA LEU A 25 0.27 5.28 -2.46
C LEU A 25 -0.12 6.49 -1.61
N HIS A 26 0.21 6.43 -0.31
CA HIS A 26 0.02 7.52 0.64
C HIS A 26 1.11 8.58 0.49
N ALA A 27 0.78 9.86 0.70
CA ALA A 27 1.73 10.99 0.56
C ALA A 27 3.01 10.82 1.39
N VAL A 28 2.84 10.30 2.60
CA VAL A 28 3.91 10.20 3.61
C VAL A 28 4.51 8.80 3.67
N TYR A 29 3.69 7.76 3.51
CA TYR A 29 4.09 6.37 3.77
C TYR A 29 4.27 5.56 2.48
N GLY A 30 3.97 6.14 1.31
CA GLY A 30 3.94 5.42 0.06
C GLY A 30 3.00 4.20 0.15
N PRO A 31 3.44 3.01 -0.27
CA PRO A 31 2.66 1.78 -0.13
C PRO A 31 2.77 1.14 1.27
N TRP A 32 3.59 1.66 2.20
CA TRP A 32 3.85 1.05 3.51
C TRP A 32 2.74 1.32 4.53
N PHE A 33 1.51 0.96 4.16
CA PHE A 33 0.34 0.96 5.01
C PHE A 33 -0.67 -0.07 4.51
N SER A 34 -1.72 -0.30 5.28
CA SER A 34 -2.81 -1.20 4.90
C SER A 34 -4.17 -0.55 5.19
N LEU A 35 -5.11 -0.70 4.26
CA LEU A 35 -6.49 -0.29 4.47
C LEU A 35 -7.19 -1.30 5.38
N ARG A 36 -7.84 -0.82 6.44
CA ARG A 36 -8.43 -1.67 7.50
C ARG A 36 -9.95 -1.79 7.41
N GLY A 37 -10.64 -0.70 7.11
CA GLY A 37 -12.11 -0.69 7.05
C GLY A 37 -12.66 0.67 6.65
N VAL A 38 -13.98 0.72 6.49
CA VAL A 38 -14.74 1.93 6.17
C VAL A 38 -15.93 2.01 7.11
N LEU A 39 -16.15 3.17 7.72
CA LEU A 39 -17.33 3.44 8.54
C LEU A 39 -18.38 4.16 7.68
N ILE A 40 -19.60 3.63 7.68
CA ILE A 40 -20.71 4.16 6.88
C ILE A 40 -21.83 4.58 7.83
N PHE A 41 -22.12 5.88 7.86
CA PHE A 41 -23.19 6.45 8.68
C PHE A 41 -24.44 6.66 7.84
N LYS A 42 -25.42 5.75 7.94
CA LYS A 42 -26.63 5.76 7.09
C LYS A 42 -27.53 6.97 7.33
N GLU A 43 -27.57 7.46 8.56
CA GLU A 43 -28.49 8.52 8.99
C GLU A 43 -27.84 9.90 9.02
N VAL A 44 -26.54 9.98 8.73
CA VAL A 44 -25.80 11.24 8.70
C VAL A 44 -25.74 11.74 7.26
N LYS A 45 -26.49 12.80 6.97
CA LYS A 45 -26.35 13.56 5.73
C LYS A 45 -25.32 14.66 5.94
N MET A 46 -24.17 14.57 5.28
CA MET A 46 -23.18 15.64 5.34
C MET A 46 -23.72 16.92 4.69
N LYS A 47 -23.84 17.99 5.48
CA LYS A 47 -24.12 19.36 5.02
C LYS A 47 -22.83 20.17 5.08
N GLY A 48 -21.90 19.89 4.18
CA GLY A 48 -20.64 20.62 4.08
C GLY A 48 -20.15 20.60 2.64
N PRO A 49 -19.22 21.50 2.26
CA PRO A 49 -18.58 21.40 0.96
C PRO A 49 -18.03 19.98 0.83
N SER A 50 -18.20 19.38 -0.35
CA SER A 50 -17.48 18.16 -0.70
C SER A 50 -16.02 18.44 -0.37
N ILE A 51 -15.49 17.78 0.65
CA ILE A 51 -14.07 17.82 0.94
C ILE A 51 -13.47 17.11 -0.26
N SER A 52 -13.15 17.85 -1.32
CA SER A 52 -12.35 17.36 -2.42
C SER A 52 -11.00 17.11 -1.77
N PRO A 53 -10.71 15.86 -1.41
CA PRO A 53 -9.52 15.61 -0.65
C PRO A 53 -8.38 15.92 -1.62
N GLY A 54 -7.48 16.81 -1.21
CA GLY A 54 -6.38 17.26 -2.05
C GLY A 54 -5.66 16.02 -2.55
N LEU A 55 -5.81 15.71 -3.84
CA LEU A 55 -5.16 14.56 -4.43
C LEU A 55 -3.67 14.74 -4.13
N THR A 56 -3.08 13.75 -3.46
CA THR A 56 -1.65 13.52 -3.59
C THR A 56 -1.38 13.51 -5.08
N GLN A 57 -0.66 14.51 -5.60
CA GLN A 57 -0.30 14.51 -7.00
C GLN A 57 0.47 13.22 -7.29
N ASP A 58 0.19 12.62 -8.43
CA ASP A 58 0.97 11.50 -8.93
C ASP A 58 2.37 12.01 -9.27
N VAL A 59 3.26 11.92 -8.29
CA VAL A 59 4.64 12.42 -8.36
C VAL A 59 5.56 11.51 -9.18
N ILE A 60 5.06 10.37 -9.64
CA ILE A 60 5.86 9.38 -10.37
C ILE A 60 5.86 9.72 -11.86
N SER A 61 7.04 9.83 -12.44
CA SER A 61 7.21 10.07 -13.88
C SER A 61 6.67 8.91 -14.74
N GLU A 62 6.37 9.17 -16.00
CA GLU A 62 5.91 8.13 -16.94
C GLU A 62 6.92 6.98 -17.11
N GLU A 63 8.21 7.26 -17.00
CA GLU A 63 9.24 6.21 -16.97
C GLU A 63 9.18 5.39 -15.68
N GLY A 64 9.02 6.04 -14.52
CA GLY A 64 8.80 5.36 -13.25
C GLY A 64 7.55 4.47 -13.27
N LYS A 65 6.47 4.94 -13.90
CA LYS A 65 5.24 4.16 -14.12
C LYS A 65 5.48 2.89 -14.93
N ARG A 66 6.24 2.98 -16.02
CA ARG A 66 6.63 1.81 -16.82
C ARG A 66 7.43 0.80 -16.00
N GLN A 67 8.39 1.28 -15.20
CA GLN A 67 9.19 0.43 -14.31
C GLN A 67 8.34 -0.26 -13.25
N LEU A 68 7.40 0.47 -12.64
CA LEU A 68 6.45 -0.10 -11.68
C LEU A 68 5.58 -1.17 -12.29
N LYS A 69 5.06 -0.93 -13.50
CA LYS A 69 4.26 -1.93 -14.20
C LYS A 69 5.08 -3.19 -14.45
N ALA A 70 6.31 -3.06 -14.95
CA ALA A 70 7.17 -4.20 -15.23
C ALA A 70 7.49 -5.01 -13.95
N GLN A 71 7.80 -4.33 -12.85
CA GLN A 71 8.04 -4.98 -11.56
C GLN A 71 6.77 -5.63 -11.00
N CYS A 72 5.59 -5.03 -11.21
CA CYS A 72 4.32 -5.63 -10.82
C CYS A 72 4.02 -6.88 -11.63
N ASP A 73 4.21 -6.83 -12.95
CA ASP A 73 4.04 -7.99 -13.83
C ASP A 73 4.98 -9.13 -13.43
N LYS A 74 6.21 -8.81 -13.01
CA LYS A 74 7.16 -9.78 -12.45
C LYS A 74 6.65 -10.38 -11.13
N ALA A 75 6.27 -9.54 -10.17
CA ALA A 75 5.77 -9.99 -8.86
C ALA A 75 4.52 -10.89 -8.96
N VAL A 76 3.62 -10.60 -9.91
CA VAL A 76 2.41 -11.41 -10.17
C VAL A 76 2.76 -12.79 -10.74
N ARG A 77 3.85 -12.91 -11.50
CA ARG A 77 4.29 -14.17 -12.13
C ARG A 77 5.18 -15.03 -11.22
N SER A 78 5.82 -14.43 -10.22
CA SER A 78 6.70 -15.13 -9.29
C SER A 78 5.92 -16.03 -8.33
N LEU A 79 6.57 -17.12 -7.88
CA LEU A 79 5.99 -18.11 -6.98
C LEU A 79 6.87 -18.35 -5.75
N GLY A 80 6.29 -18.90 -4.68
CA GLY A 80 7.02 -19.29 -3.48
C GLY A 80 7.72 -18.12 -2.77
N GLN A 81 8.95 -18.34 -2.29
CA GLN A 81 9.74 -17.31 -1.59
C GLN A 81 10.12 -16.14 -2.50
N GLU A 82 10.33 -16.39 -3.79
CA GLU A 82 10.66 -15.35 -4.76
C GLU A 82 9.51 -14.34 -4.88
N ALA A 83 8.26 -14.80 -4.92
CA ALA A 83 7.09 -13.91 -4.97
C ALA A 83 7.10 -12.86 -3.85
N THR A 84 7.46 -13.28 -2.63
CA THR A 84 7.53 -12.40 -1.47
C THR A 84 8.55 -11.29 -1.68
N GLN A 85 9.74 -11.64 -2.19
CA GLN A 85 10.80 -10.65 -2.47
C GLN A 85 10.37 -9.68 -3.57
N GLU A 86 9.72 -10.16 -4.63
CA GLU A 86 9.26 -9.30 -5.72
C GLU A 86 8.17 -8.32 -5.28
N TRP A 87 7.26 -8.74 -4.38
CA TRP A 87 6.25 -7.86 -3.78
C TRP A 87 6.86 -6.81 -2.85
N ILE A 88 7.89 -7.18 -2.07
CA ILE A 88 8.63 -6.22 -1.24
C ILE A 88 9.37 -5.22 -2.13
N GLU A 89 10.01 -5.70 -3.20
CA GLU A 89 10.75 -4.84 -4.11
C GLU A 89 9.84 -3.89 -4.89
N LEU A 90 8.65 -4.33 -5.30
CA LEU A 90 7.63 -3.46 -5.90
C LEU A 90 7.29 -2.28 -4.96
N ARG A 91 7.15 -2.54 -3.65
CA ARG A 91 6.85 -1.50 -2.65
C ARG A 91 8.02 -0.55 -2.44
N ARG A 92 9.24 -1.09 -2.36
CA ARG A 92 10.48 -0.29 -2.27
C ARG A 92 10.64 0.59 -3.50
N MET A 93 10.43 0.04 -4.69
CA MET A 93 10.48 0.77 -5.96
C MET A 93 9.45 1.91 -6.00
N ALA A 94 8.19 1.63 -5.69
CA ALA A 94 7.14 2.65 -5.65
C ALA A 94 7.47 3.78 -4.68
N SER A 95 8.03 3.45 -3.51
CA SER A 95 8.45 4.43 -2.52
C SER A 95 9.59 5.31 -3.02
N ARG A 96 10.62 4.73 -3.64
CA ARG A 96 11.75 5.48 -4.20
C ARG A 96 11.30 6.42 -5.31
N LEU A 97 10.48 5.93 -6.23
CA LEU A 97 9.96 6.72 -7.35
C LEU A 97 9.04 7.85 -6.90
N ALA A 98 8.28 7.65 -5.81
CA ALA A 98 7.44 8.69 -5.21
C ALA A 98 8.18 9.61 -4.23
N GLY A 99 9.50 9.46 -4.07
CA GLY A 99 10.29 10.30 -3.16
C GLY A 99 9.96 10.11 -1.68
N ILE A 100 9.46 8.94 -1.30
CA ILE A 100 9.05 8.63 0.08
C ILE A 100 10.29 8.37 0.94
N ASP A 101 10.38 9.06 2.06
CA ASP A 101 11.44 8.88 3.05
C ASP A 101 11.48 7.44 3.57
N LYS A 102 12.67 6.84 3.59
CA LYS A 102 12.90 5.47 4.10
C LYS A 102 12.47 5.30 5.56
N ARG A 103 12.48 6.35 6.36
CA ARG A 103 11.98 6.36 7.75
C ARG A 103 10.48 6.10 7.85
N CYS A 104 9.73 6.32 6.77
CA CYS A 104 8.30 6.09 6.69
C CYS A 104 7.94 4.68 6.17
N TRP A 105 8.95 3.85 5.86
CA TRP A 105 8.73 2.48 5.42
C TRP A 105 8.53 1.57 6.62
N TYR A 106 8.00 0.37 6.39
CA TYR A 106 8.05 -0.67 7.41
C TYR A 106 9.51 -0.98 7.76
N SER A 107 9.78 -1.15 9.06
CA SER A 107 11.06 -1.68 9.56
C SER A 107 11.31 -3.09 9.02
N ASP A 108 12.55 -3.55 9.09
CA ASP A 108 12.89 -4.91 8.66
C ASP A 108 12.14 -5.96 9.52
N GLU A 109 11.89 -5.67 10.80
CA GLU A 109 11.07 -6.47 11.69
C GLU A 109 9.60 -6.51 11.22
N GLN A 110 9.02 -5.35 10.86
CA GLN A 110 7.65 -5.31 10.33
C GLN A 110 7.54 -5.99 8.96
N ILE A 111 8.55 -5.86 8.09
CA ILE A 111 8.60 -6.58 6.82
C ILE A 111 8.65 -8.08 7.09
N SER A 112 9.51 -8.54 7.99
CA SER A 112 9.59 -9.95 8.40
C SER A 112 8.26 -10.44 8.99
N TYR A 113 7.60 -9.65 9.83
CA TYR A 113 6.29 -9.98 10.38
C TYR A 113 5.20 -10.13 9.30
N HIS A 114 5.14 -9.20 8.34
CA HIS A 114 4.08 -9.16 7.33
C HIS A 114 4.32 -10.08 6.12
N TYR A 115 5.58 -10.36 5.79
CA TYR A 115 6.00 -11.07 4.59
C TYR A 115 6.76 -12.36 4.88
N GLY A 116 7.19 -12.59 6.13
CA GLY A 116 7.81 -13.84 6.55
C GLY A 116 6.80 -14.99 6.61
N LEU A 117 7.24 -16.17 6.18
CA LEU A 117 6.46 -17.41 6.26
C LEU A 117 6.45 -18.03 7.67
N ASN A 118 7.23 -17.49 8.61
CA ASN A 118 7.44 -18.11 9.90
C ASN A 118 6.38 -17.72 10.93
N ARG A 119 5.16 -18.22 10.74
CA ARG A 119 4.06 -18.07 11.71
C ARG A 119 4.40 -18.68 13.08
N GLU A 120 5.30 -19.65 13.14
CA GLU A 120 5.71 -20.32 14.38
C GLU A 120 6.57 -19.42 15.27
N ALA A 121 7.47 -18.63 14.69
CA ALA A 121 8.22 -17.60 15.43
C ALA A 121 7.31 -16.53 16.04
N LEU A 122 6.23 -16.15 15.34
CA LEU A 122 5.25 -15.17 15.81
C LEU A 122 4.42 -15.66 17.01
N VAL A 123 4.17 -16.97 17.11
CA VAL A 123 3.43 -17.56 18.25
C VAL A 123 4.33 -17.69 19.48
N ALA A 124 5.64 -17.88 19.30
CA ALA A 124 6.59 -17.95 20.40
C ALA A 124 6.73 -16.62 21.16
N ASP A 125 6.79 -15.49 20.44
CA ASP A 125 6.87 -14.15 21.05
C ASP A 125 5.60 -13.79 21.85
N ILE A 126 4.41 -14.18 21.38
CA ILE A 126 3.14 -13.94 22.08
C ILE A 126 3.03 -14.77 23.36
N LYS A 127 3.67 -15.94 23.41
CA LYS A 127 3.66 -16.82 24.59
C LYS A 127 4.76 -16.50 25.60
N GLY A 128 5.72 -15.66 25.24
CA GLY A 128 6.83 -15.21 26.11
C GLY A 128 6.62 -13.84 26.75
N ALA A 129 5.51 -13.15 26.45
CA ALA A 129 5.15 -11.83 26.97
C ALA A 129 4.06 -11.88 28.04
#